data_AF-A0A1W9V7Z3-F1
#
_entry.id   AF-A0A1W9V7Z3-F1
#
_cell.length_a   1.000
_cell.length_b   1.000
_cell.length_c   1.000
_cell.angle_alpha   90.00
_cell.angle_beta   90.00
_cell.angle_gamma   90.00
#
_symmetry.space_group_name_H-M   'P 1'
#
loop_
_entity.id
_entity.type
_entity.pdbx_description
1 polymer ?
#
loop_
_entity_poly.entity_id
_entity_poly.type
_entity_poly.pdbx_seq_one_letter_code
_entity_poly.pdbx_strand_id
1 'polypeptide(L)'
;MTALVDTGFLYATLDKGDKNHQRATSVLAALTDDLLLPTIVLVELTYLLQARLGHAAMRLFIQRLENNPLQFQAITKFDVPRIYEFLDQYADMSLDFVDAAIVTLAERLGIQRILTVDKDFRIIRPRHCEYFEILP
;
A
#
# COMPACT_ATOMS: atom_id res chain seq x y z
N MET A 1 -9.90 2.88 -13.49
CA MET A 1 -9.09 1.72 -13.05
C MET A 1 -8.95 1.82 -11.54
N THR A 2 -8.56 0.75 -10.85
CA THR A 2 -8.44 0.74 -9.39
C THR A 2 -7.01 0.39 -9.02
N ALA A 3 -6.46 1.09 -8.03
CA ALA A 3 -5.12 0.82 -7.50
C ALA A 3 -5.17 0.60 -5.99
N LEU A 4 -4.37 -0.35 -5.51
CA LEU A 4 -4.11 -0.50 -4.08
C LEU A 4 -2.98 0.42 -3.67
N VAL A 5 -3.09 0.98 -2.47
CA VAL A 5 -2.09 1.91 -1.94
C VAL A 5 -1.31 1.26 -0.81
N ASP A 6 0.02 1.32 -0.91
CA ASP A 6 0.97 0.86 0.11
C ASP A 6 1.35 1.99 1.09
N THR A 7 1.84 1.59 2.27
CA THR A 7 2.37 2.44 3.32
C THR A 7 3.50 3.32 2.80
N GLY A 8 4.48 2.74 2.09
CA GLY A 8 5.66 3.46 1.62
C GLY A 8 5.29 4.60 0.66
N PHE A 9 4.33 4.35 -0.23
CA PHE A 9 3.82 5.38 -1.14
C PHE A 9 3.14 6.53 -0.36
N LEU A 10 2.19 6.21 0.52
CA LEU A 10 1.49 7.24 1.30
C LEU A 10 2.45 8.03 2.18
N TYR A 11 3.38 7.36 2.85
CA TYR A 11 4.39 8.01 3.66
C TYR A 11 5.21 8.99 2.81
N ALA A 12 5.68 8.58 1.63
CA ALA A 12 6.43 9.45 0.72
C ALA A 12 5.60 10.67 0.27
N THR A 13 4.28 10.56 0.09
CA THR A 13 3.43 11.73 -0.25
C THR A 13 3.31 12.73 0.91
N LEU A 14 3.49 12.29 2.15
CA LEU A 14 3.29 13.10 3.37
C LEU A 14 4.59 13.70 3.89
N ASP A 15 5.71 12.98 3.80
CA ASP A 15 7.03 13.44 4.24
C ASP A 15 7.74 14.19 3.11
N LYS A 16 7.85 15.52 3.24
CA LYS A 16 8.55 16.38 2.26
C LYS A 16 10.05 16.08 2.17
N GLY A 17 10.63 15.46 3.21
CA GLY A 17 12.03 15.05 3.25
C GLY A 17 12.28 13.68 2.64
N ASP A 18 11.24 12.92 2.29
CA ASP A 18 11.41 11.60 1.70
C ASP A 18 12.00 11.70 0.28
N LYS A 19 12.98 10.84 -0.02
CA LYS A 19 13.65 10.78 -1.32
C LYS A 19 12.69 10.54 -2.50
N ASN A 20 11.55 9.89 -2.24
CA ASN A 20 10.52 9.58 -3.22
C ASN A 20 9.38 10.61 -3.23
N HIS A 21 9.42 11.65 -2.39
CA HIS A 21 8.33 12.62 -2.23
C HIS A 21 7.84 13.19 -3.56
N GLN A 22 8.76 13.69 -4.38
CA GLN A 22 8.41 14.27 -5.68
C GLN A 22 7.78 13.26 -6.64
N ARG A 23 8.28 12.02 -6.68
CA ARG A 23 7.75 10.96 -7.55
C ARG A 23 6.36 10.53 -7.10
N ALA A 24 6.18 10.27 -5.80
CA ALA A 24 4.92 9.82 -5.23
C ALA A 24 3.82 10.89 -5.40
N THR A 25 4.13 12.17 -5.11
CA THR A 25 3.17 13.27 -5.28
C THR A 25 2.83 13.54 -6.75
N SER A 26 3.79 13.42 -7.67
CA SER A 26 3.53 13.57 -9.11
C SER A 26 2.60 12.47 -9.64
N VAL A 27 2.84 11.22 -9.24
CA VAL A 27 1.95 10.10 -9.58
C VAL A 27 0.56 10.32 -8.99
N LEU A 28 0.46 10.68 -7.70
CA LEU A 28 -0.83 10.92 -7.05
C LEU A 28 -1.64 12.03 -7.76
N ALA A 29 -0.97 13.08 -8.23
CA ALA A 29 -1.62 14.19 -8.94
C ALA A 29 -2.07 13.84 -10.36
N ALA A 30 -1.42 12.86 -11.01
CA ALA A 30 -1.72 12.45 -12.39
C ALA A 30 -2.69 11.25 -12.47
N LEU A 31 -2.86 10.51 -11.38
CA LEU A 31 -3.74 9.34 -11.32
C LEU A 31 -5.22 9.74 -11.51
N THR A 32 -5.92 8.91 -12.27
CA THR A 32 -7.39 8.99 -12.44
C THR A 32 -8.09 7.75 -11.87
N ASP A 33 -7.34 6.92 -11.15
CA ASP A 33 -7.77 5.67 -10.56
C ASP A 33 -8.56 5.86 -9.27
N ASP A 34 -9.51 4.96 -9.03
CA ASP A 34 -10.08 4.79 -7.70
C ASP A 34 -9.02 4.14 -6.79
N LEU A 35 -8.78 4.76 -5.65
CA LEU A 35 -7.76 4.29 -4.71
C LEU A 35 -8.40 3.48 -3.58
N LEU A 36 -7.94 2.24 -3.44
CA LEU A 36 -8.26 1.38 -2.31
C LEU A 36 -7.12 1.42 -1.30
N LEU A 37 -7.45 1.79 -0.07
CA LEU A 37 -6.54 1.79 1.07
C LEU A 37 -6.78 0.56 1.92
N PRO A 38 -5.86 -0.43 1.93
CA PRO A 38 -5.91 -1.52 2.89
C PRO A 38 -5.94 -0.97 4.32
N THR A 39 -6.85 -1.46 5.16
CA THR A 39 -6.93 -0.99 6.56
C THR A 39 -5.68 -1.32 7.36
N ILE A 40 -4.95 -2.37 6.97
CA ILE A 40 -3.65 -2.74 7.52
C ILE A 40 -2.55 -1.70 7.17
N VAL A 41 -2.60 -1.10 5.98
CA VAL A 41 -1.71 0.00 5.58
C VAL A 41 -2.01 1.25 6.41
N LEU A 42 -3.28 1.52 6.69
CA LEU A 42 -3.67 2.63 7.56
C LEU A 42 -3.06 2.50 8.97
N VAL A 43 -3.05 1.30 9.55
CA VAL A 43 -2.46 1.04 10.87
C VAL A 43 -0.95 1.28 10.83
N GLU A 44 -0.26 0.72 9.86
CA GLU A 44 1.20 0.89 9.75
C GLU A 44 1.60 2.34 9.47
N LEU A 45 0.92 3.00 8.53
CA LEU A 45 1.18 4.40 8.20
C LEU A 45 1.01 5.32 9.41
N THR A 46 -0.07 5.15 10.17
CA THR A 46 -0.31 6.00 11.36
C THR A 46 0.76 5.82 12.43
N TYR A 47 1.24 4.58 12.61
CA TYR A 47 2.38 4.28 13.47
C TYR A 47 3.66 4.97 12.97
N LEU A 48 3.98 4.86 11.67
CA LEU A 48 5.16 5.49 11.08
C LEU A 48 5.11 7.02 11.14
N LEU A 49 3.97 7.62 10.82
CA LEU A 49 3.79 9.07 10.90
C LEU A 49 4.01 9.57 12.33
N GLN A 50 3.46 8.88 13.32
CA GLN A 50 3.67 9.23 14.72
C GLN A 50 5.15 9.10 15.11
N ALA A 51 5.80 8.01 14.72
CA ALA A 51 7.18 7.73 15.09
C ALA A 51 8.21 8.66 14.41
N ARG A 52 7.95 9.08 13.17
CA ARG A 52 8.92 9.83 12.34
C ARG A 52 8.61 11.33 12.22
N LEU A 53 7.33 11.68 12.08
CA LEU A 53 6.87 13.05 11.84
C LEU A 53 6.10 13.64 13.04
N GLY A 54 5.85 12.83 14.06
CA GLY A 54 5.16 13.21 15.29
C GLY A 54 3.64 13.07 15.21
N HIS A 55 3.01 13.05 16.39
CA HIS A 55 1.57 12.83 16.55
C HIS A 55 0.70 13.87 15.81
N ALA A 56 1.18 15.10 15.62
CA ALA A 56 0.46 16.12 14.87
C ALA A 56 0.30 15.76 13.38
N ALA A 57 1.32 15.15 12.76
CA ALA A 57 1.26 14.72 11.36
C ALA A 57 0.26 13.59 11.17
N MET A 58 0.26 12.60 12.07
CA MET A 58 -0.73 11.51 12.06
C MET A 58 -2.17 12.04 12.18
N ARG A 59 -2.44 12.96 13.12
CA ARG A 59 -3.79 13.55 13.26
C ARG A 59 -4.22 14.32 12.02
N LEU A 60 -3.32 15.10 11.42
CA LEU A 60 -3.62 15.83 10.19
C LEU A 60 -3.93 14.88 9.03
N PHE A 61 -3.23 13.75 8.94
CA PHE A 61 -3.54 12.72 7.96
C PHE A 61 -4.94 12.14 8.18
N ILE A 62 -5.30 11.75 9.41
CA ILE A 62 -6.65 11.25 9.73
C ILE A 62 -7.73 12.29 9.41
N GLN A 63 -7.52 13.55 9.79
CA GLN A 63 -8.45 14.64 9.48
C GLN A 63 -8.66 14.78 7.96
N ARG A 64 -7.61 14.61 7.15
CA ARG A 64 -7.72 14.67 5.69
C ARG A 64 -8.50 13.52 5.08
N LEU A 65 -8.56 12.36 5.74
CA LEU A 65 -9.34 11.22 5.27
C LEU A 65 -10.85 11.44 5.35
N GLU A 66 -11.34 12.33 6.23
CA GLU A 66 -12.78 12.58 6.43
C GLU A 66 -13.51 12.99 5.14
N ASN A 67 -12.82 13.70 4.24
CA ASN A 67 -13.38 14.18 2.96
C ASN A 67 -12.63 13.59 1.75
N ASN A 68 -11.88 12.51 1.96
CA ASN A 68 -11.08 11.89 0.91
C ASN A 68 -11.88 10.78 0.18
N PRO A 69 -11.77 10.66 -1.16
CA PRO A 69 -12.45 9.59 -1.90
C PRO A 69 -11.88 8.18 -1.67
N LEU A 70 -10.76 8.02 -0.94
CA LEU A 70 -10.13 6.75 -0.62
C LEU A 70 -11.14 5.76 -0.01
N GLN A 71 -11.21 4.57 -0.60
CA GLN A 71 -12.08 3.50 -0.13
C GLN A 71 -11.28 2.55 0.75
N PHE A 72 -11.77 2.26 1.95
CA PHE A 72 -11.09 1.31 2.85
C PHE A 72 -11.37 -0.13 2.45
N GLN A 73 -10.33 -0.94 2.42
CA GLN A 73 -10.44 -2.37 2.16
C GLN A 73 -9.82 -3.17 3.30
N ALA A 74 -10.63 -3.95 4.01
CA ALA A 74 -10.13 -4.85 5.04
C ALA A 74 -9.69 -6.20 4.43
N ILE A 75 -8.66 -6.79 5.02
CA ILE A 75 -8.46 -8.24 4.94
C ILE A 75 -9.51 -8.96 5.80
N THR A 76 -9.77 -10.20 5.44
CA THR A 76 -10.72 -11.08 6.10
C THR A 76 -10.02 -12.38 6.53
N LYS A 77 -10.70 -13.19 7.34
CA LYS A 77 -10.17 -14.51 7.74
C LYS A 77 -9.88 -15.42 6.54
N PHE A 78 -10.59 -15.24 5.42
CA PHE A 78 -10.39 -16.02 4.19
C PHE A 78 -9.08 -15.68 3.48
N ASP A 79 -8.50 -14.51 3.75
CA ASP A 79 -7.24 -14.07 3.15
C ASP A 79 -6.01 -14.69 3.85
N VAL A 80 -6.15 -15.11 5.12
CA VAL A 80 -5.03 -15.57 5.96
C VAL A 80 -4.25 -16.75 5.36
N PRO A 81 -4.88 -17.82 4.83
CA PRO A 81 -4.10 -18.90 4.21
C PRO A 81 -3.27 -18.41 3.02
N ARG A 82 -3.81 -17.48 2.21
CA ARG A 82 -3.11 -16.96 1.05
C ARG A 82 -1.98 -16.01 1.44
N ILE A 83 -2.16 -15.23 2.50
CA ILE A 83 -1.09 -14.42 3.10
C ILE A 83 0.05 -15.33 3.55
N TYR A 84 -0.26 -16.42 4.26
CA TYR A 84 0.76 -17.37 4.71
C TYR A 84 1.51 -18.01 3.53
N GLU A 85 0.81 -18.41 2.47
CA GLU A 85 1.46 -18.93 1.25
C GLU A 85 2.49 -17.94 0.67
N PHE A 86 2.19 -16.64 0.66
CA PHE A 86 3.15 -15.62 0.21
C PHE A 86 4.33 -15.46 1.17
N LEU A 87 4.08 -15.42 2.48
CA LEU A 87 5.14 -15.32 3.48
C LEU A 87 6.09 -16.51 3.42
N ASP A 88 5.57 -17.71 3.20
CA ASP A 88 6.36 -18.94 3.05
C ASP A 88 7.13 -18.95 1.72
N GLN A 89 6.47 -18.60 0.62
CA GLN A 89 7.08 -18.57 -0.72
C GLN A 89 8.21 -17.55 -0.85
N TYR A 90 8.09 -16.39 -0.20
CA TYR A 90 9.06 -15.29 -0.26
C TYR A 90 9.84 -15.11 1.06
N ALA A 91 9.98 -16.17 1.85
CA ALA A 91 10.66 -16.14 3.15
C ALA A 91 12.10 -15.62 3.07
N ASP A 92 12.84 -15.98 2.01
CA ASP A 92 14.23 -15.56 1.79
C ASP A 92 14.38 -14.04 1.56
N MET A 93 13.30 -13.37 1.13
CA MET A 93 13.27 -11.92 0.95
C MET A 93 12.82 -11.20 2.22
N SER A 94 12.38 -11.94 3.24
CA SER A 94 11.74 -11.35 4.43
C SER A 94 10.56 -10.45 4.08
N LEU A 95 9.73 -10.89 3.13
CA LEU A 95 8.46 -10.23 2.80
C LEU A 95 7.64 -10.06 4.08
N ASP A 96 7.17 -8.84 4.34
CA ASP A 96 6.43 -8.58 5.55
C ASP A 96 4.94 -8.92 5.40
N PHE A 97 4.24 -8.87 6.53
CA PHE A 97 2.81 -9.19 6.58
C PHE A 97 1.94 -8.19 5.81
N VAL A 98 2.31 -6.91 5.80
CA VAL A 98 1.55 -5.85 5.13
C VAL A 98 1.63 -6.07 3.62
N ASP A 99 2.81 -6.33 3.09
CA ASP A 99 3.02 -6.61 1.67
C ASP A 99 2.27 -7.87 1.23
N ALA A 100 2.42 -8.97 1.96
CA ALA A 100 1.70 -10.21 1.67
C ALA A 100 0.16 -10.00 1.72
N ALA A 101 -0.33 -9.15 2.61
CA ALA A 101 -1.75 -8.76 2.68
C ALA A 101 -2.17 -7.91 1.49
N ILE A 102 -1.37 -6.93 1.04
CA ILE A 102 -1.63 -6.12 -0.16
C ILE A 102 -1.73 -7.02 -1.39
N VAL A 103 -0.77 -7.93 -1.58
CA VAL A 103 -0.74 -8.87 -2.71
C VAL A 103 -1.98 -9.77 -2.69
N THR A 104 -2.35 -10.27 -1.50
CA THR A 104 -3.55 -11.11 -1.35
C THR A 104 -4.83 -10.33 -1.68
N LEU A 105 -4.94 -9.06 -1.25
CA LEU A 105 -6.07 -8.20 -1.63
C LEU A 105 -6.09 -7.92 -3.13
N ALA A 106 -4.92 -7.69 -3.73
CA ALA A 106 -4.79 -7.45 -5.17
C ALA A 106 -5.30 -8.66 -5.97
N GLU A 107 -4.91 -9.87 -5.55
CA GLU A 107 -5.42 -11.13 -6.11
C GLU A 107 -6.93 -11.27 -5.95
N ARG A 108 -7.44 -11.12 -4.72
CA ARG A 108 -8.86 -11.32 -4.42
C ARG A 108 -9.75 -10.35 -5.20
N LEU A 109 -9.27 -9.14 -5.47
CA LEU A 109 -10.02 -8.08 -6.13
C LEU A 109 -9.70 -7.95 -7.63
N GLY A 110 -8.78 -8.75 -8.17
CA GLY A 110 -8.35 -8.66 -9.56
C GLY A 110 -7.62 -7.35 -9.90
N ILE A 111 -7.00 -6.71 -8.93
CA ILE A 111 -6.32 -5.41 -9.08
C ILE A 111 -4.87 -5.67 -9.47
N GLN A 112 -4.43 -5.05 -10.57
CA GLN A 112 -3.05 -5.22 -11.06
C GLN A 112 -2.14 -4.06 -10.67
N ARG A 113 -2.70 -2.90 -10.28
CA ARG A 113 -1.95 -1.69 -9.99
C ARG A 113 -1.72 -1.52 -8.49
N ILE A 114 -0.47 -1.36 -8.09
CA ILE A 114 -0.06 -1.10 -6.71
C ILE A 114 0.77 0.18 -6.67
N LEU A 115 0.34 1.12 -5.84
CA LEU A 115 1.09 2.33 -5.56
C LEU A 115 2.04 2.05 -4.40
N THR A 116 3.31 1.78 -4.70
CA THR A 116 4.36 1.48 -3.73
C THR A 116 5.71 2.01 -4.21
N VAL A 117 6.58 2.34 -3.27
CA VAL A 117 7.99 2.63 -3.54
C VAL A 117 8.88 1.41 -3.31
N ASP A 118 8.29 0.30 -2.88
CA ASP A 118 8.97 -0.98 -2.72
C ASP A 118 9.06 -1.71 -4.07
N LYS A 119 10.29 -2.09 -4.39
CA LYS A 119 10.65 -2.79 -5.63
C LYS A 119 10.39 -4.29 -5.52
N ASP A 120 10.22 -4.83 -4.32
CA ASP A 120 10.06 -6.27 -4.08
C ASP A 120 8.74 -6.79 -4.68
N PHE A 121 7.70 -5.94 -4.75
CA PHE A 121 6.47 -6.22 -5.48
C PHE A 121 6.68 -6.59 -6.95
N ARG A 122 7.78 -6.18 -7.59
CA ARG A 122 8.06 -6.51 -9.01
C ARG A 122 8.36 -7.98 -9.23
N ILE A 123 8.85 -8.67 -8.21
CA ILE A 123 9.22 -10.09 -8.34
C ILE A 123 8.13 -11.02 -7.80
N ILE A 124 7.14 -10.48 -7.10
CA ILE A 124 5.97 -11.21 -6.66
C ILE A 124 5.12 -11.59 -7.88
N ARG A 125 4.65 -12.84 -7.90
CA ARG A 125 3.77 -13.40 -8.93
C ARG A 125 2.41 -13.74 -8.35
N PRO A 126 1.38 -12.89 -8.58
CA PRO A 126 0.03 -13.21 -8.18
C PRO A 126 -0.63 -14.19 -9.17
N ARG A 127 -1.77 -14.78 -8.79
CA ARG A 127 -2.52 -15.76 -9.59
C ARG A 127 -3.28 -15.13 -10.76
N HIS A 128 -3.65 -13.85 -10.67
CA HIS A 128 -4.54 -13.19 -11.64
C HIS A 128 -3.80 -12.38 -12.72
N CYS A 129 -2.49 -12.17 -12.60
CA CYS A 129 -1.69 -11.50 -13.62
C CYS A 129 -0.23 -11.96 -13.55
N GLU A 130 0.52 -11.77 -14.65
CA GLU A 130 1.93 -12.15 -14.69
C GLU A 130 2.81 -11.25 -13.81
N TYR A 131 2.50 -9.94 -13.76
CA TYR A 131 3.22 -8.93 -13.00
C TYR A 131 2.26 -7.85 -12.52
N PHE A 132 2.59 -7.21 -11.40
CA PHE A 132 1.93 -5.98 -10.98
C PHE A 132 2.42 -4.78 -11.79
N GLU A 133 1.51 -3.84 -12.05
CA GLU A 133 1.84 -2.49 -12.46
C GLU A 133 2.18 -1.67 -11.22
N ILE A 134 3.46 -1.29 -11.08
CA ILE A 134 3.96 -0.58 -9.90
C ILE A 134 4.18 0.88 -10.22
N LEU A 135 3.66 1.77 -9.36
CA LEU A 135 3.91 3.21 -9.43
C LEU A 135 4.29 3.77 -8.05
N PRO A 136 5.18 4.79 -7.97
CA PRO A 136 6.00 5.33 -9.05
C PRO A 136 7.15 4.43 -9.50
#